data_AF-A0A6V7LPR5-F1
#
_entry.id   AF-A0A6V7LPR5-F1
#
_cell.length_a   1.000
_cell.length_b   1.000
_cell.length_c   1.000
_cell.angle_alpha   90.00
_cell.angle_beta   90.00
_cell.angle_gamma   90.00
#
_symmetry.space_group_name_H-M   'P 1'
#
loop_
_entity.id
_entity.type
_entity.pdbx_description
1 polymer ?
#
loop_
_entity_poly.entity_id
_entity_poly.type
_entity_poly.pdbx_seq_one_letter_code
_entity_poly.pdbx_strand_id
1 'polypeptide(L)' 'VLDHYENPRNVGSLDKNDNQVGTGLVGAPACGDVMKLQIKVDDNGKIIDAKFKTFGCGSAIASSSLATEWVKGKT' A
#
# COMPACT_ATOMS: atom_id res chain seq x y z
N VAL A 1 0.15 -15.06 6.50
CA VAL A 1 -1.12 -14.32 6.48
C VAL A 1 -1.43 -13.72 7.85
N LEU A 2 -1.60 -14.52 8.90
CA LEU A 2 -1.92 -14.05 10.27
C LEU A 2 -0.99 -12.94 10.77
N ASP A 3 0.33 -13.11 10.66
CA ASP A 3 1.30 -12.12 11.13
C ASP A 3 1.15 -10.74 10.48
N HIS A 4 0.89 -10.66 9.16
CA HIS A 4 0.64 -9.37 8.48
C HIS A 4 -0.75 -8.80 8.76
N TYR A 5 -1.68 -9.60 9.26
CA TYR A 5 -2.99 -9.11 9.69
C TYR A 5 -2.89 -8.53 11.11
N GLU A 6 -2.21 -9.22 12.02
CA GLU A 6 -2.03 -8.79 13.41
C GLU A 6 -1.00 -7.65 13.56
N ASN A 7 0.07 -7.70 12.76
CA ASN A 7 1.17 -6.72 12.76
C ASN A 7 1.42 -6.17 11.35
N PRO A 8 0.47 -5.45 10.74
CA PRO A 8 0.61 -4.97 9.37
C PRO A 8 1.77 -3.96 9.24
N ARG A 9 2.62 -4.15 8.24
CA ARG A 9 3.77 -3.29 7.93
C ARG A 9 3.38 -2.19 6.96
N ASN A 10 3.92 -1.00 7.17
CA ASN A 10 3.71 0.17 6.30
C ASN A 10 2.26 0.68 6.20
N VAL A 11 1.45 0.48 7.24
CA VAL A 11 0.13 1.12 7.33
C VAL A 11 0.29 2.64 7.37
N GLY A 12 -0.48 3.36 6.58
CA GLY A 12 -0.48 4.83 6.62
C GLY A 12 -0.84 5.47 5.29
N SER A 13 -0.45 6.73 5.13
CA SER A 13 -0.61 7.47 3.89
C SER A 13 0.58 8.39 3.69
N LEU A 14 0.93 8.60 2.43
CA LEU A 14 1.90 9.61 2.01
C LEU A 14 1.19 10.91 1.63
N ASP A 15 1.94 12.00 1.59
CA ASP A 15 1.41 13.28 1.10
C ASP A 15 0.98 13.13 -0.37
N LYS A 16 -0.26 13.49 -0.64
CA LYS A 16 -0.86 13.41 -1.98
C LYS A 16 -0.43 14.57 -2.89
N ASN A 17 0.13 15.64 -2.31
CA ASN A 17 0.60 16.80 -3.06
C ASN A 17 2.08 16.66 -3.47
N ASP A 18 2.76 15.62 -2.99
CA ASP A 18 4.13 15.32 -3.39
C ASP A 18 4.13 14.71 -4.80
N ASN A 19 4.80 15.38 -5.75
CA ASN A 19 4.87 14.94 -7.16
C ASN A 19 5.59 13.60 -7.33
N GLN A 20 6.36 13.16 -6.34
CA GLN A 20 7.02 11.85 -6.31
C GLN A 20 6.10 10.74 -5.80
N VAL A 21 4.87 11.06 -5.38
CA VAL A 21 3.93 10.10 -4.79
C VAL A 21 2.85 9.69 -5.78
N GLY A 22 2.87 8.42 -6.17
CA GLY A 22 1.78 7.78 -6.88
C GLY A 22 0.72 7.26 -5.91
N THR A 23 -0.57 7.44 -6.22
CA THR A 23 -1.68 6.91 -5.43
C THR A 23 -2.61 6.07 -6.29
N GLY A 24 -2.74 4.79 -5.94
CA GLY A 24 -3.77 3.90 -6.47
C GLY A 24 -4.86 3.68 -5.43
N LEU A 25 -6.12 3.93 -5.80
CA LEU A 25 -7.29 3.57 -5.02
C LEU A 25 -8.16 2.66 -5.88
N VAL A 26 -8.34 1.42 -5.44
CA VAL A 26 -9.06 0.38 -6.18
C VAL A 26 -10.01 -0.39 -5.27
N GLY A 27 -11.04 -0.97 -5.87
CA GLY A 27 -12.10 -1.68 -5.17
C GLY A 27 -13.38 -0.85 -5.02
N ALA A 28 -14.41 -1.49 -4.49
CA ALA A 28 -15.72 -0.89 -4.30
C ALA A 28 -16.29 -1.31 -2.94
N PRO A 29 -16.84 -0.38 -2.14
CA PRO A 29 -17.44 -0.72 -0.85
C PRO A 29 -18.51 -1.81 -0.95
N ALA A 30 -19.25 -1.86 -2.06
CA ALA A 30 -20.26 -2.87 -2.32
C ALA A 30 -19.70 -4.30 -2.40
N CYS A 31 -18.43 -4.47 -2.77
CA CYS A 31 -17.75 -5.77 -2.83
C CYS A 31 -17.03 -6.12 -1.52
N GLY A 32 -17.07 -5.24 -0.51
CA GLY A 32 -16.43 -5.45 0.79
C GLY A 32 -14.92 -5.18 0.83
N ASP A 33 -14.26 -5.00 -0.32
CA ASP A 33 -12.82 -4.76 -0.40
C ASP A 33 -12.52 -3.43 -1.11
N VAL A 34 -11.78 -2.56 -0.44
CA VAL A 34 -11.24 -1.29 -0.95
C VAL A 34 -9.80 -1.14 -0.47
N MET A 35 -8.87 -0.93 -1.41
CA MET A 35 -7.45 -0.75 -1.12
C MET A 35 -6.96 0.59 -1.67
N LYS A 36 -6.29 1.36 -0.79
CA LYS A 36 -5.45 2.48 -1.16
C LYS A 36 -3.98 2.09 -0.99
N LEU A 37 -3.21 2.16 -2.06
CA LEU A 37 -1.76 1.97 -2.06
C LEU A 37 -1.09 3.26 -2.55
N GLN A 38 -0.07 3.72 -1.84
CA GLN A 38 0.73 4.87 -2.21
C GLN A 38 2.19 4.46 -2.27
N ILE A 39 2.91 4.89 -3.31
CA ILE A 39 4.35 4.68 -3.45
C ILE A 39 5.04 6.02 -3.65
N LYS A 40 6.23 6.18 -3.09
CA LYS A 40 7.12 7.32 -3.36
C LYS A 40 8.29 6.83 -4.20
N VAL A 41 8.54 7.50 -5.31
CA VAL A 41 9.59 7.16 -6.29
C VAL A 41 10.64 8.26 -6.29
N ASP A 42 11.92 7.89 -6.20
CA ASP A 42 13.02 8.85 -6.32
C ASP A 42 13.28 9.26 -7.77
N ASP A 43 14.19 10.21 -7.97
CA ASP A 43 14.53 10.74 -9.31
C ASP A 43 15.15 9.69 -10.24
N ASN A 44 15.62 8.55 -9.70
CA ASN A 44 16.17 7.43 -10.46
C ASN A 44 15.10 6.37 -10.82
N GLY A 45 13.83 6.62 -10.48
CA GLY A 45 12.74 5.70 -10.73
C GLY A 45 12.62 4.58 -9.68
N LYS A 46 13.32 4.65 -8.54
CA LYS A 46 13.26 3.62 -7.50
C LYS A 46 12.21 3.95 -6.45
N ILE A 47 11.43 2.95 -6.06
CA ILE A 47 10.44 3.07 -4.99
C ILE A 47 11.15 3.12 -3.63
N ILE A 48 11.17 4.28 -2.98
CA ILE A 48 11.84 4.50 -1.69
C ILE A 48 10.91 4.33 -0.49
N ASP A 49 9.61 4.53 -0.67
CA ASP A 49 8.62 4.22 0.37
C ASP A 49 7.30 3.74 -0.24
N ALA A 50 6.55 2.96 0.53
CA ALA A 50 5.23 2.49 0.16
C ALA A 50 4.36 2.48 1.41
N LYS A 51 3.11 2.94 1.30
CA LYS A 51 2.12 2.95 2.37
C LYS A 51 0.79 2.42 1.87
N PHE A 52 0.03 1.76 2.74
CA PHE A 52 -1.30 1.28 2.38
C PHE A 52 -2.37 1.57 3.45
N LYS A 53 -3.61 1.59 2.99
CA LYS A 53 -4.82 1.44 3.80
C LYS A 53 -5.79 0.53 3.06
N THR A 54 -6.25 -0.51 3.71
CA THR A 54 -7.20 -1.47 3.14
C THR A 54 -8.38 -1.64 4.08
N PHE A 55 -9.58 -1.59 3.52
CA PHE A 55 -10.80 -2.11 4.13
C PHE A 55 -11.13 -3.39 3.40
N GLY A 56 -11.22 -4.51 4.11
CA GLY A 56 -11.44 -5.81 3.51
C GLY A 56 -11.18 -6.95 4.47
N CYS A 57 -11.27 -8.17 3.96
CA CYS A 57 -10.97 -9.36 4.75
C CYS A 57 -9.50 -9.38 5.24
N GLY A 58 -9.19 -10.17 6.27
CA GLY A 58 -7.83 -10.27 6.82
C GLY A 58 -6.79 -10.68 5.77
N SER A 59 -7.18 -11.48 4.78
CA SER A 59 -6.34 -11.83 3.64
C SER A 59 -6.01 -10.64 2.75
N ALA A 60 -6.96 -9.71 2.54
CA ALA A 60 -6.72 -8.49 1.78
C ALA A 60 -5.73 -7.58 2.52
N ILE A 61 -5.91 -7.39 3.82
CA ILE A 61 -4.98 -6.61 4.67
C ILE A 61 -3.58 -7.21 4.64
N ALA A 62 -3.46 -8.53 4.83
CA ALA A 62 -2.18 -9.22 4.81
C ALA A 62 -1.48 -9.12 3.45
N SER A 63 -2.24 -9.26 2.36
CA SER A 63 -1.73 -9.14 0.99
C SER A 63 -1.24 -7.74 0.70
N SER A 64 -2.00 -6.71 1.07
CA SER A 64 -1.59 -5.31 0.92
C SER A 64 -0.33 -4.98 1.72
N SER A 65 -0.24 -5.47 2.96
CA SER A 65 0.95 -5.30 3.79
C SER A 65 2.19 -5.93 3.14
N LEU A 66 2.11 -7.20 2.74
CA LEU A 66 3.24 -7.89 2.10
C LEU A 66 3.65 -7.21 0.79
N ALA A 67 2.67 -6.78 -0.02
CA ALA A 67 2.95 -6.08 -1.27
C ALA A 67 3.77 -4.80 -1.04
N THR A 68 3.45 -4.01 0.00
CA THR A 68 4.20 -2.77 0.31
C THR A 68 5.66 -3.03 0.68
N GLU A 69 5.96 -4.17 1.31
CA GLU A 69 7.33 -4.56 1.61
C GLU A 69 8.07 -5.01 0.35
N TRP A 70 7.40 -5.74 -0.54
CA TRP A 70 8.00 -6.23 -1.78
C TRP A 70 8.29 -5.15 -2.80
N VAL A 71 7.41 -4.16 -2.94
CA VAL A 71 7.61 -3.08 -3.93
C VAL A 71 8.71 -2.10 -3.52
N LYS A 72 9.00 -1.99 -2.22
CA LYS A 72 10.05 -1.10 -1.73
C LYS A 72 11.41 -1.54 -2.28
N GLY A 73 12.11 -0.62 -2.93
CA GLY A 73 13.39 -0.86 -3.57
C GLY A 73 13.34 -1.37 -5.01
N LYS A 74 12.15 -1.63 -5.56
CA LYS A 74 11.96 -1.95 -6.99
C LYS A 74 11.84 -0.69 -7.85
N THR A 75 11.89 -0.87 -9.17
CA THR A 75 11.72 0.15 -10.22
C THR A 75 10.58 -0.26 -11.14
#